data_AF-A0A7J6X6X2-F1
#
_entry.id   AF-A0A7J6X6X2-F1
#
_cell.length_a   1.000
_cell.length_b   1.000
_cell.length_c   1.000
_cell.angle_alpha   90.00
_cell.angle_beta   90.00
_cell.angle_gamma   90.00
#
_symmetry.space_group_name_H-M   'P 1'
#
loop_
_entity.id
_entity.type
_entity.pdbx_description
1 polymer ?
#
loop_
_entity_poly.entity_id
_entity_poly.type
_entity_poly.pdbx_seq_one_letter_code
_entity_poly.pdbx_strand_id
1 'polypeptide(L)'
;MREWVRDWMELPYISPYGNASHYEQSSPEMEKRTVGVLHEMLSLSLLKRMPVPIIGKLKEEYRFSNAFASVFTRHSGLFYLSLKGGIKTAILREAYQNEKLIDRDPLL
;
A
#
# COMPACT_ATOMS: atom_id res chain seq x y z
N MET A 1 13.48 -1.14 -16.84
CA MET A 1 12.63 -1.64 -15.74
C MET A 1 13.27 -2.93 -15.23
N ARG A 2 13.35 -3.16 -13.90
CA ARG A 2 13.90 -4.42 -13.36
C ARG A 2 12.99 -5.59 -13.75
N GLU A 3 13.54 -6.75 -14.07
CA GLU A 3 12.78 -7.92 -14.56
C GLU A 3 11.62 -8.29 -13.63
N TRP A 4 11.87 -8.33 -12.32
CA TRP A 4 10.85 -8.63 -11.31
C TRP A 4 9.64 -7.66 -11.34
N VAL A 5 9.84 -6.39 -11.71
CA VAL A 5 8.74 -5.41 -11.78
C VAL A 5 7.83 -5.73 -12.95
N ARG A 6 8.40 -6.12 -14.10
CA ARG A 6 7.63 -6.56 -15.26
C ARG A 6 6.81 -7.79 -14.89
N ASP A 7 7.44 -8.79 -14.30
CA ASP A 7 6.76 -10.04 -13.92
C ASP A 7 5.65 -9.78 -12.89
N TRP A 8 5.87 -8.87 -11.93
CA TRP A 8 4.82 -8.43 -10.99
C TRP A 8 3.66 -7.70 -11.70
N MET A 9 3.94 -6.86 -12.70
CA MET A 9 2.92 -6.16 -13.46
C MET A 9 2.02 -7.11 -14.26
N GLU A 10 2.57 -8.21 -14.78
CA GLU A 10 1.84 -9.22 -15.57
C GLU A 10 0.92 -10.13 -14.72
N LEU A 11 1.10 -10.18 -13.40
CA LEU A 11 0.21 -10.96 -12.51
C LEU A 11 -1.26 -10.52 -12.65
N PRO A 12 -2.25 -11.40 -12.45
CA PRO A 12 -3.65 -11.00 -12.48
C PRO A 12 -3.96 -9.95 -11.41
N TYR A 13 -4.77 -8.95 -11.75
CA TYR A 13 -5.31 -8.02 -10.76
C TYR A 13 -6.32 -8.73 -9.87
N ILE A 14 -6.16 -8.62 -8.56
CA ILE A 14 -7.11 -9.13 -7.58
C ILE A 14 -7.73 -7.92 -6.88
N SER A 15 -9.06 -7.82 -6.99
CA SER A 15 -9.82 -6.76 -6.34
C SER A 15 -9.54 -6.73 -4.83
N PRO A 16 -9.27 -5.54 -4.24
CA PRO A 16 -9.20 -5.35 -2.79
C PRO A 16 -10.41 -5.92 -2.03
N TYR A 17 -11.58 -5.88 -2.66
CA TYR A 17 -12.87 -6.31 -2.11
C TYR A 17 -13.25 -7.75 -2.47
N GLY A 18 -12.46 -8.41 -3.33
CA GLY A 18 -12.72 -9.80 -3.74
C GLY A 18 -12.28 -10.81 -2.70
N ASN A 19 -12.86 -12.01 -2.76
CA ASN A 19 -12.38 -13.13 -1.95
C ASN A 19 -11.00 -13.59 -2.44
N ALA A 20 -10.00 -13.51 -1.56
CA ALA A 20 -8.63 -13.95 -1.82
C ALA A 20 -8.23 -15.13 -0.93
N SER A 21 -9.20 -15.85 -0.35
CA SER A 21 -8.94 -16.93 0.60
C SER A 21 -8.19 -18.12 0.02
N HIS A 22 -8.27 -18.31 -1.30
CA HIS A 22 -7.66 -19.40 -2.05
C HIS A 22 -6.19 -19.17 -2.40
N TYR A 23 -5.66 -17.97 -2.17
CA TYR A 23 -4.23 -17.70 -2.38
C TYR A 23 -3.43 -17.92 -1.11
N GLU A 24 -2.21 -18.45 -1.27
CA GLU A 24 -1.23 -18.50 -0.19
C GLU A 24 -0.76 -17.09 0.18
N GLN A 25 -0.65 -16.81 1.48
CA GLN A 25 -0.31 -15.46 1.96
C GLN A 25 1.06 -14.96 1.48
N SER A 26 2.00 -15.87 1.19
CA SER A 26 3.32 -15.58 0.64
C SER A 26 3.38 -15.49 -0.89
N SER A 27 2.25 -15.69 -1.59
CA SER A 27 2.26 -15.74 -3.05
C SER A 27 2.44 -14.34 -3.67
N PRO A 28 3.02 -14.25 -4.88
CA PRO A 28 3.14 -12.98 -5.61
C PRO A 28 1.78 -12.31 -5.84
N GLU A 29 0.72 -13.08 -6.03
CA GLU A 29 -0.66 -12.60 -6.19
C GLU A 29 -1.17 -11.93 -4.92
N MET A 30 -0.92 -12.53 -3.74
CA MET A 30 -1.29 -11.92 -2.46
C MET A 30 -0.52 -10.64 -2.18
N GLU A 31 0.73 -10.58 -2.59
CA GLU A 31 1.51 -9.34 -2.55
C GLU A 31 0.90 -8.27 -3.47
N LYS A 32 0.55 -8.63 -4.72
CA LYS A 32 -0.10 -7.70 -5.66
C LYS A 32 -1.44 -7.18 -5.12
N ARG A 33 -2.25 -8.06 -4.53
CA ARG A 33 -3.48 -7.66 -3.82
C ARG A 33 -3.16 -6.72 -2.67
N THR A 34 -2.16 -7.02 -1.85
CA THR A 34 -1.76 -6.18 -0.71
C THR A 34 -1.37 -4.78 -1.18
N VAL A 35 -0.60 -4.66 -2.26
CA VAL A 35 -0.29 -3.37 -2.89
C VAL A 35 -1.57 -2.63 -3.28
N GLY A 36 -2.50 -3.30 -3.96
CA GLY A 36 -3.78 -2.70 -4.37
C GLY A 36 -4.64 -2.22 -3.19
N VAL A 37 -4.77 -3.03 -2.14
CA VAL A 37 -5.51 -2.67 -0.92
C VAL A 37 -4.88 -1.45 -0.24
N LEU A 38 -3.55 -1.45 -0.09
CA LEU A 38 -2.84 -0.33 0.54
C LEU A 38 -2.95 0.95 -0.29
N HIS A 39 -2.88 0.82 -1.61
CA HIS A 39 -3.08 1.93 -2.53
C HIS A 39 -4.46 2.56 -2.35
N GLU A 40 -5.52 1.74 -2.36
CA GLU A 40 -6.90 2.18 -2.18
C GLU A 40 -7.14 2.79 -0.79
N MET A 41 -6.64 2.14 0.27
CA MET A 41 -6.77 2.65 1.63
C MET A 41 -6.12 4.04 1.79
N LEU A 42 -4.96 4.26 1.17
CA LEU A 42 -4.32 5.57 1.19
C LEU A 42 -5.04 6.57 0.28
N SER A 43 -5.49 6.17 -0.91
CA SER A 43 -6.21 7.06 -1.83
C SER A 43 -7.51 7.60 -1.23
N LEU A 44 -8.18 6.81 -0.38
CA LEU A 44 -9.40 7.21 0.34
C LEU A 44 -9.13 8.08 1.58
N SER A 45 -7.89 8.20 2.04
CA SER A 45 -7.55 9.07 3.18
C SER A 45 -7.37 10.53 2.76
N LEU A 46 -7.83 11.49 3.57
CA LEU A 46 -7.75 12.93 3.26
C LEU A 46 -6.32 13.38 2.94
N LEU A 47 -5.36 12.97 3.77
CA LEU A 47 -3.95 13.31 3.60
C LEU A 47 -3.19 12.31 2.72
N LYS A 48 -3.85 11.33 2.08
CA LYS A 48 -3.19 10.30 1.25
C LYS A 48 -2.01 9.60 1.95
N ARG A 49 -2.11 9.47 3.28
CA ARG A 49 -1.10 8.91 4.18
C ARG A 49 -1.73 8.36 5.45
N MET A 50 -1.12 7.32 6.01
CA MET A 50 -1.59 6.69 7.24
C MET A 50 -0.44 6.09 8.07
N PRO A 51 -0.46 6.19 9.41
CA PRO A 51 0.50 5.49 10.24
C PRO A 51 0.42 3.97 10.02
N VAL A 52 1.56 3.31 9.80
CA VAL A 52 1.63 1.85 9.59
C VAL A 52 1.04 1.06 10.76
N PRO A 53 1.19 1.47 12.04
CA PRO A 53 0.52 0.79 13.15
C PRO A 53 -1.01 0.82 13.07
N ILE A 54 -1.60 1.84 12.44
CA ILE A 54 -3.06 1.94 12.24
C ILE A 54 -3.50 0.96 11.15
N ILE A 55 -2.77 0.90 10.03
CA ILE A 55 -2.99 -0.10 8.97
C ILE A 55 -2.87 -1.52 9.54
N GLY A 56 -1.91 -1.76 10.43
CA GLY A 56 -1.69 -3.06 11.07
C GLY A 56 -2.87 -3.53 11.93
N LYS A 57 -3.74 -2.63 12.42
CA LYS A 57 -4.97 -3.02 13.13
C LYS A 57 -5.99 -3.70 12.21
N LEU A 58 -5.85 -3.52 10.90
CA LEU A 58 -6.75 -4.07 9.87
C LEU A 58 -6.16 -5.32 9.19
N LYS A 59 -5.14 -5.92 9.83
CA LYS A 59 -4.37 -7.02 9.27
C LYS A 59 -5.23 -8.25 8.99
N GLU A 60 -6.14 -8.58 9.89
CA GLU A 60 -6.95 -9.80 9.77
C GLU A 60 -8.07 -9.60 8.73
N GLU A 61 -8.70 -8.43 8.71
CA GLU A 61 -9.77 -8.04 7.79
C GLU A 61 -9.29 -8.06 6.33
N TYR A 62 -8.08 -7.55 6.07
CA TYR A 62 -7.48 -7.54 4.73
C TYR A 62 -6.53 -8.70 4.46
N ARG A 63 -6.35 -9.63 5.43
CA ARG A 63 -5.45 -10.78 5.34
C ARG A 63 -4.00 -10.43 5.01
N PHE A 64 -3.52 -9.31 5.54
CA PHE A 64 -2.12 -8.88 5.38
C PHE A 64 -1.16 -9.88 6.02
N SER A 65 -0.01 -10.12 5.37
CA SER A 65 1.06 -10.93 5.96
C SER A 65 1.67 -10.25 7.18
N ASN A 66 2.34 -11.01 8.05
CA ASN A 66 3.10 -10.44 9.16
C ASN A 66 4.19 -9.45 8.68
N ALA A 67 4.64 -9.58 7.44
CA ALA A 67 5.65 -8.74 6.82
C ALA A 67 5.06 -7.67 5.87
N PHE A 68 3.76 -7.37 5.93
CA PHE A 68 3.11 -6.47 4.96
C PHE A 68 3.78 -5.09 4.87
N ALA A 69 4.34 -4.58 5.97
CA ALA A 69 5.01 -3.29 5.97
C ALA A 69 6.24 -3.23 5.03
N SER A 70 6.81 -4.39 4.67
CA SER A 70 7.89 -4.48 3.66
C SER A 70 7.42 -4.08 2.25
N VAL A 71 6.11 -4.14 1.97
CA VAL A 71 5.53 -3.71 0.70
C VAL A 71 5.85 -2.23 0.44
N PHE A 72 5.81 -1.38 1.47
CA PHE A 72 6.09 0.06 1.31
C PHE A 72 7.52 0.35 0.85
N THR A 73 8.51 -0.46 1.27
CA THR A 73 9.90 -0.28 0.86
C THR A 73 10.21 -0.99 -0.45
N ARG A 74 9.60 -2.16 -0.69
CA ARG A 74 9.77 -2.93 -1.93
C ARG A 74 9.11 -2.25 -3.14
N HIS A 75 7.96 -1.60 -2.94
CA HIS A 75 7.21 -0.87 -3.95
C HIS A 75 7.37 0.66 -3.80
N SER A 76 8.61 1.12 -3.64
CA SER A 76 8.96 2.53 -3.40
C SER A 76 8.62 3.50 -4.55
N GLY A 77 8.26 2.96 -5.72
CA GLY A 77 7.69 3.74 -6.83
C GLY A 77 6.25 4.17 -6.56
N LEU A 78 5.49 3.38 -5.80
CA LEU A 78 4.08 3.64 -5.46
C LEU A 78 3.95 4.29 -4.08
N PHE A 79 4.79 3.88 -3.14
CA PHE A 79 4.71 4.32 -1.76
C PHE A 79 5.97 5.03 -1.29
N TYR A 80 5.80 5.91 -0.32
CA TYR A 80 6.88 6.44 0.48
C TYR A 80 6.64 6.09 1.95
N LEU A 81 7.70 5.74 2.67
CA LEU A 81 7.65 5.39 4.10
C LEU A 81 8.48 6.40 4.88
N SER A 82 7.80 7.26 5.65
CA SER A 82 8.46 8.22 6.53
C SER A 82 8.60 7.67 7.94
N LEU A 83 9.67 8.05 8.64
CA LEU A 83 9.85 7.79 10.07
C LEU A 83 9.97 9.13 10.78
N LYS A 84 8.94 9.52 11.53
CA LYS A 84 8.92 10.77 12.30
C LYS A 84 8.47 10.48 13.73
N GLY A 85 9.26 10.91 14.71
CA GLY A 85 8.96 10.68 16.13
C GLY A 85 8.76 9.20 16.49
N GLY A 86 9.51 8.30 15.85
CA GLY A 86 9.39 6.85 16.05
C GLY A 86 8.20 6.19 15.33
N ILE A 87 7.35 6.96 14.65
CA ILE A 87 6.16 6.44 13.95
C ILE A 87 6.47 6.32 12.45
N LYS A 88 6.31 5.09 11.93
CA LYS A 88 6.34 4.82 10.50
C LYS A 88 5.00 5.23 9.88
N THR A 89 5.03 6.11 8.87
CA THR A 89 3.84 6.57 8.15
C THR A 89 3.99 6.28 6.66
N ALA A 90 3.06 5.51 6.12
CA ALA A 90 2.96 5.21 4.69
C ALA A 90 2.28 6.37 3.98
N ILE A 91 2.78 6.73 2.80
CA ILE A 91 2.33 7.85 1.98
C ILE A 91 2.16 7.36 0.54
N LEU A 92 1.07 7.73 -0.11
CA LEU A 92 0.84 7.45 -1.52
C LEU A 92 1.66 8.43 -2.38
N ARG A 93 2.64 7.92 -3.13
CA ARG A 93 3.64 8.76 -3.80
C ARG A 93 3.05 9.62 -4.91
N GLU A 94 2.13 9.06 -5.70
CA GLU A 94 1.48 9.75 -6.81
C GLU A 94 0.58 10.92 -6.37
N ALA A 95 0.15 10.96 -5.10
CA ALA A 95 -0.70 12.02 -4.59
C ALA A 95 0.09 13.29 -4.21
N TYR A 96 1.42 13.26 -4.26
CA TYR A 96 2.29 14.32 -3.79
C TYR A 96 3.24 14.83 -4.86
N GLN A 97 3.36 16.16 -4.95
CA GLN A 97 4.44 16.83 -5.65
C GLN A 97 5.35 17.47 -4.60
N ASN A 98 6.56 16.93 -4.44
CA ASN A 98 7.45 17.24 -3.33
C ASN A 98 6.74 16.98 -1.97
N GLU A 99 6.59 18.00 -1.14
CA GLU A 99 5.94 17.89 0.17
C GLU A 99 4.46 18.30 0.15
N LYS A 100 3.94 18.69 -1.02
CA LYS A 100 2.58 19.23 -1.18
C LYS A 100 1.67 18.17 -1.80
N LEU A 101 0.50 18.01 -1.20
CA LEU A 101 -0.57 17.21 -1.76
C LEU A 101 -1.08 17.89 -3.04
N ILE A 102 -1.16 17.13 -4.13
CA ILE A 102 -1.55 17.66 -5.46
C ILE A 102 -3.02 18.08 -5.45
N ASP A 103 -3.88 17.19 -4.98
CA ASP A 103 -5.31 17.43 -4.83
C ASP A 103 -5.65 17.53 -3.34
N ARG A 104 -5.86 18.75 -2.86
CA ARG A 104 -6.21 19.03 -1.47
C ARG A 104 -7.71 19.01 -1.31
N ASP A 105 -8.17 18.14 -0.43
CA ASP A 105 -9.56 18.12 0.01
C ASP A 105 -9.95 19.49 0.61
N PRO A 106 -11.15 20.04 0.32
CA PRO A 106 -11.61 21.31 0.88
C PRO A 106 -11.66 21.36 2.42
N LEU A 107 -11.64 20.21 3.09
CA LEU A 107 -11.63 20.10 4.55
C LEU A 107 -10.23 20.21 5.18
N LEU A 108 -9.16 20.36 4.38
CA LEU A 108 -7.76 20.50 4.81
C LEU A 108 -7.25 21.94 4.74
#